data_AF-A0A4Q1AEE9-F1
#
_entry.id   AF-A0A4Q1AEE9-F1
#
_cell.length_a   1.000
_cell.length_b   1.000
_cell.length_c   1.000
_cell.angle_alpha   90.00
_cell.angle_beta   90.00
_cell.angle_gamma   90.00
#
_symmetry.space_group_name_H-M   'P 1'
#
loop_
_entity.id
_entity.type
_entity.pdbx_description
1 polymer ?
#
loop_
_entity_poly.entity_id
_entity_poly.type
_entity_poly.pdbx_seq_one_letter_code
_entity_poly.pdbx_strand_id
1 'polypeptide(L)' 'MILKILAAAVVLFLIYIVLFKKDREKEVNKDKKPKEKIEDIMVECPTCSTYVSKKEAILSNGRFFCSKECLLNK' A
#
# COMPACT_ATOMS: atom_id res chain seq x y z
N MET A 1 19.49 9.53 52.57
CA MET A 1 18.04 9.37 52.29
C MET A 1 17.68 9.84 50.87
N ILE A 2 18.26 10.94 50.39
CA ILE A 2 18.11 11.45 49.00
C ILE A 2 18.47 10.40 47.92
N LEU A 3 19.58 9.67 48.06
CA LEU A 3 20.02 8.69 47.05
C LEU A 3 19.03 7.52 46.86
N LYS A 4 18.36 7.10 47.94
CA LYS A 4 17.34 6.03 47.87
C LYS A 4 16.08 6.52 47.14
N ILE A 5 15.72 7.80 47.32
CA ILE A 5 14.57 8.43 46.64
C ILE A 5 14.86 8.59 45.15
N LEU A 6 16.09 8.99 44.80
CA LEU A 6 16.55 9.10 43.41
C LEU A 6 16.53 7.74 42.69
N ALA A 7 17.04 6.69 43.35
CA ALA A 7 17.00 5.34 42.81
C ALA A 7 15.55 4.84 42.62
N ALA A 8 14.66 5.10 43.58
CA ALA A 8 13.25 4.74 43.47
C ALA A 8 12.53 5.48 42.32
N ALA A 9 12.83 6.78 42.14
CA ALA A 9 12.26 7.58 41.05
C ALA A 9 12.70 7.07 39.66
N VAL A 10 13.97 6.66 39.51
CA VAL A 10 14.50 6.09 38.26
C VAL A 10 13.81 4.76 37.94
N VAL A 11 13.63 3.89 38.94
CA VAL A 11 12.95 2.59 38.74
C VAL A 11 11.49 2.78 38.33
N LEU A 12 10.77 3.70 38.99
CA LEU A 12 9.38 4.02 38.62
C LEU A 12 9.27 4.62 37.21
N PHE A 13 10.22 5.48 36.83
CA PHE A 13 10.27 6.07 35.49
C PHE A 13 10.52 5.01 34.40
N LEU A 14 11.40 4.03 34.67
CA LEU A 14 11.65 2.91 33.75
C LEU A 14 10.40 2.03 33.58
N ILE A 15 9.68 1.72 34.66
CA ILE A 15 8.43 0.96 34.60
C ILE A 15 7.38 1.72 33.78
N TYR A 16 7.26 3.04 34.00
CA TYR A 16 6.35 3.89 33.23
C TYR A 16 6.69 3.88 31.73
N ILE A 17 7.96 4.02 31.36
CA ILE A 17 8.40 3.93 29.95
C ILE A 17 8.07 2.56 29.37
N VAL A 18 8.36 1.46 30.06
CA VAL A 18 8.11 0.11 29.52
C VAL A 18 6.62 -0.14 29.29
N LEU A 19 5.76 0.33 30.20
CA LEU A 19 4.31 0.12 30.11
C LEU A 19 3.62 1.08 29.14
N PHE A 20 3.96 2.38 29.15
CA PHE A 20 3.28 3.40 28.33
C PHE A 20 3.94 3.66 26.97
N LYS A 21 5.21 3.32 26.76
CA LYS A 21 5.87 3.48 25.45
C LYS A 21 5.50 2.39 24.46
N LYS A 22 4.79 1.34 24.91
CA LYS A 22 4.28 0.24 24.08
C LYS A 22 2.93 0.54 23.41
N ASP A 23 2.40 1.77 23.53
CA ASP A 23 1.09 2.16 22.99
C ASP A 23 1.11 3.13 21.80
N ARG A 24 2.25 3.32 21.12
CA ARG A 24 2.28 4.09 19.86
C ARG A 24 3.11 3.42 18.77
N GLU A 25 2.77 2.18 18.48
CA GLU A 25 2.86 1.68 17.11
C GLU A 25 1.52 1.05 16.71
N LYS A 26 0.43 1.81 16.93
CA LYS A 26 -0.67 1.82 15.96
C LYS A 26 -0.28 2.78 14.83
N GLU A 27 0.90 2.56 14.29
CA GLU A 27 1.17 3.01 12.94
C GLU A 27 0.34 2.11 12.04
N VAL A 28 -0.87 2.56 11.78
CA VAL A 28 -1.63 2.25 10.56
C VAL A 28 -0.78 2.78 9.39
N ASN A 29 0.38 2.18 9.17
CA ASN A 29 1.33 2.42 8.09
C ASN A 29 1.64 1.09 7.37
N LYS A 30 0.70 0.14 7.40
CA LYS A 30 0.66 -0.97 6.44
C LYS A 30 -0.47 -0.86 5.43
N ASP A 31 -1.11 0.30 5.31
CA ASP A 31 -1.98 0.62 4.17
C ASP A 31 -1.55 1.93 3.52
N LYS A 32 -0.23 2.09 3.30
CA LYS A 32 0.28 2.86 2.16
C LYS A 32 0.22 2.03 0.87
N LYS A 33 -0.83 1.22 0.69
CA LYS A 33 -1.35 1.13 -0.66
C LYS A 33 -1.99 2.51 -0.86
N PRO A 34 -1.57 3.33 -1.84
CA PRO A 34 -2.49 4.36 -2.27
C PRO A 34 -3.82 3.64 -2.45
N LYS A 35 -4.91 4.22 -1.95
CA LYS A 35 -6.22 3.87 -2.48
C LYS A 35 -6.08 4.18 -3.95
N GLU A 36 -5.59 3.22 -4.73
CA GLU A 36 -5.64 3.24 -6.17
C GLU A 36 -7.12 3.44 -6.37
N LYS A 37 -7.47 4.67 -6.72
CA LYS A 37 -8.78 4.98 -7.25
C LYS A 37 -9.04 3.82 -8.19
N ILE A 38 -10.06 3.03 -7.90
CA ILE A 38 -10.52 1.93 -8.76
C ILE A 38 -11.21 2.59 -9.94
N GLU A 39 -10.50 3.52 -10.58
CA GLU A 39 -10.79 4.11 -11.86
C GLU A 39 -10.08 3.16 -12.81
N ASP A 40 -10.77 2.07 -13.16
CA ASP A 40 -10.34 1.20 -14.24
C ASP A 40 -10.34 2.02 -15.52
N ILE A 41 -9.18 2.54 -15.88
CA ILE A 41 -8.96 3.28 -17.12
C ILE A 41 -9.23 2.29 -18.25
N MET A 42 -10.37 2.45 -18.92
CA MET A 42 -10.71 1.66 -20.08
C MET A 42 -10.00 2.21 -21.31
N VAL A 43 -9.38 1.32 -22.07
CA VAL A 43 -8.66 1.61 -23.31
C VAL A 43 -9.28 0.81 -24.45
N GLU A 44 -9.33 1.43 -25.63
CA GLU A 44 -9.92 0.81 -26.81
C GLU A 44 -8.92 -0.15 -27.49
N CYS A 45 -9.39 -1.35 -27.81
CA CYS A 45 -8.63 -2.33 -28.59
C CYS A 45 -8.62 -1.93 -30.08
N PRO A 46 -7.45 -1.78 -30.74
CA PRO A 46 -7.37 -1.34 -32.13
C PRO A 46 -7.91 -2.36 -33.14
N THR A 47 -8.06 -3.64 -32.74
CA THR A 47 -8.47 -4.73 -33.65
C THR A 47 -9.99 -4.93 -33.67
N CYS A 48 -10.65 -4.79 -32.52
CA CYS A 48 -12.07 -5.10 -32.37
C CYS A 48 -12.89 -3.96 -31.74
N SER A 49 -12.27 -2.81 -31.47
CA SER A 49 -12.89 -1.61 -30.88
C SER A 49 -13.58 -1.87 -29.53
N THR A 50 -13.25 -2.98 -28.86
CA THR A 50 -13.76 -3.27 -27.52
C THR A 50 -12.97 -2.50 -26.48
N TYR A 51 -13.67 -2.00 -25.46
CA TYR A 51 -13.03 -1.33 -24.33
C TYR A 51 -12.59 -2.37 -23.31
N VAL A 52 -11.30 -2.34 -22.96
CA VAL A 52 -10.70 -3.23 -21.96
C VAL A 52 -10.03 -2.43 -20.86
N SER A 53 -10.07 -2.91 -19.62
CA SER A 53 -9.34 -2.25 -18.54
C SER A 53 -7.85 -2.28 -18.83
N LYS A 54 -7.17 -1.14 -18.70
CA LYS A 54 -5.72 -1.02 -18.88
C LYS A 54 -4.93 -2.00 -17.99
N LYS A 55 -5.51 -2.40 -16.85
CA LYS A 55 -4.91 -3.38 -15.93
C LYS A 55 -4.98 -4.82 -16.44
N GLU A 56 -5.99 -5.15 -17.24
CA GLU A 56 -6.24 -6.50 -17.77
C GLU A 56 -5.83 -6.64 -19.24
N ALA A 57 -5.65 -5.53 -19.94
CA ALA A 57 -5.30 -5.49 -21.35
C ALA A 57 -3.84 -5.91 -21.61
N ILE A 58 -3.62 -6.54 -22.76
CA ILE A 58 -2.29 -6.95 -23.21
C ILE A 58 -1.61 -5.76 -23.90
N LEU A 59 -0.52 -5.25 -23.32
CA LEU A 59 0.28 -4.19 -23.93
C LEU A 59 1.25 -4.78 -24.96
N SER A 60 1.11 -4.39 -26.23
CA SER A 60 2.04 -4.76 -27.31
C SER A 60 2.27 -3.59 -28.26
N ASN A 61 3.54 -3.24 -28.49
CA ASN A 61 3.93 -2.12 -29.37
C ASN A 61 3.22 -0.79 -29.03
N GLY A 62 3.02 -0.52 -27.74
CA GLY A 62 2.35 0.71 -27.28
C GLY A 62 0.83 0.73 -27.48
N ARG A 63 0.22 -0.37 -27.97
CA ARG A 63 -1.24 -0.54 -28.09
C ARG A 63 -1.74 -1.57 -27.10
N PHE A 64 -2.97 -1.40 -26.63
CA PHE A 64 -3.65 -2.30 -25.70
C PHE A 64 -4.59 -3.22 -26.47
N PHE A 65 -4.51 -4.53 -26.23
CA PHE A 65 -5.33 -5.53 -26.88
C PHE A 65 -6.18 -6.29 -25.87
N CYS A 66 -7.39 -6.66 -26.28
CA CYS A 66 -8.32 -7.39 -25.42
C CYS A 66 -7.97 -8.88 -25.25
N SER A 67 -7.34 -9.50 -26.25
CA SER A 67 -7.02 -10.93 -26.24
C SER A 67 -5.76 -11.22 -27.06
N LYS A 68 -5.18 -12.41 -26.85
CA LYS A 68 -4.03 -12.89 -27.65
C LYS A 68 -4.38 -13.00 -29.13
N GLU A 69 -5.62 -13.35 -29.45
CA GLU A 69 -6.12 -13.41 -30.81
C GLU A 69 -6.06 -12.04 -31.49
N CYS A 70 -6.52 -10.97 -30.80
CA CYS A 70 -6.44 -9.61 -31.33
C CYS A 70 -5.00 -9.09 -31.48
N LEU A 71 -4.07 -9.60 -30.67
CA LEU A 71 -2.64 -9.30 -30.80
C LEU A 71 -1.98 -10.03 -31.96
N LEU A 72 -2.43 -11.25 -32.29
CA LEU A 72 -1.90 -12.03 -33.41
C LEU A 72 -2.50 -11.58 -34.75
N ASN A 73 -3.75 -11.12 -34.73
CA ASN A 73 -4.48 -10.62 -35.90
C ASN A 73 -4.23 -9.11 -36.14
N LYS A 74 -3.01 -8.63 -35.83
CA LYS A 74 -2.60 -7.21 -35.74
C LYS A 74 -2.40 -6.53 -37.09
#